data_AF-A0A2V8UHD2-F1
#
_entry.id   AF-A0A2V8UHD2-F1
#
_cell.length_a   1.000
_cell.length_b   1.000
_cell.length_c   1.000
_cell.angle_alpha   90.00
_cell.angle_beta   90.00
_cell.angle_gamma   90.00
#
_symmetry.space_group_name_H-M   'P 1'
#
loop_
_entity.id
_entity.type
_entity.pdbx_description
1 polymer ?
#
loop_
_entity_poly.entity_id
_entity_poly.type
_entity_poly.pdbx_seq_one_letter_code
_entity_poly.pdbx_strand_id
1 'polypeptide(L)'
;MTWIIALVLLLAPAHTAAQTKTARKAASHRKPATKEATPRRWPIESLTVEGNRNYTKEQILSITGLKIGQVAGKPEFETGRDRLVETGGFEKVEYKFGPSKDSSGYAASFQVVEAGPVYTVVFDGLQVPAVELSAWLKSKDPLFGPKIPATSAVLEHDAKLIQEFLESRKIHDKIVGKLTPTGPDQFVIAFRSSAPLQVIAQVKSQGNKALPDTKLQNTISEVAYGFPYTESGFRTLLDNSIRKVYEANGRIRVSFPKTKVESSKDSNVNGLLVTVTVDEGPEFNLGTVQITGNHAVNTADLVKVGAFKPGEAANFEEISEGVDRIKKRLYRQGYMRADAKVERKINDKPRTVDIVVRLNEGPQFSFGTLSIEGLNLDGEAAVKKLWALKPGKPYNGDYPDYFLQRIKEDGLFENLHQTKAGVKVNEETRAVDVTLQFQ
;
A
#
# COMPACT_ATOMS: atom_id res chain seq x y z
N MET A 1 5.20 -42.77 5.36
CA MET A 1 6.67 -42.81 5.48
C MET A 1 7.07 -41.87 6.59
N THR A 2 7.15 -42.42 7.78
CA THR A 2 7.47 -41.77 9.06
C THR A 2 8.98 -41.84 9.29
N TRP A 3 9.62 -40.72 9.58
CA TRP A 3 11.02 -40.69 10.04
C TRP A 3 11.05 -40.13 11.46
N ILE A 4 11.38 -41.01 12.40
CA ILE A 4 11.62 -40.75 13.81
C ILE A 4 13.12 -40.48 13.96
N ILE A 5 13.49 -39.29 14.44
CA ILE A 5 14.88 -38.97 14.81
C ILE A 5 14.98 -39.08 16.34
N ALA A 6 15.72 -40.09 16.80
CA ALA A 6 16.06 -40.33 18.19
C ALA A 6 17.25 -39.45 18.60
N LEU A 7 17.08 -38.66 19.66
CA LEU A 7 18.15 -37.88 20.29
C LEU A 7 18.73 -38.69 21.45
N VAL A 8 20.01 -39.05 21.34
CA VAL A 8 20.78 -39.79 22.35
C VAL A 8 21.27 -38.83 23.43
N LEU A 9 20.86 -39.08 24.68
CA LEU A 9 21.40 -38.48 25.90
C LEU A 9 22.72 -39.16 26.27
N LEU A 10 23.78 -38.39 26.48
CA LEU A 10 25.05 -38.86 27.07
C LEU A 10 25.27 -38.17 28.42
N LEU A 11 25.07 -38.94 29.49
CA LEU A 11 25.48 -38.63 30.86
C LEU A 11 27.01 -38.76 30.98
N ALA A 12 27.65 -37.80 31.66
CA ALA A 12 29.00 -37.95 32.21
C ALA A 12 28.93 -38.00 33.75
N PRO A 13 29.71 -38.87 34.42
CA PRO A 13 29.59 -39.12 35.84
C PRO A 13 30.34 -38.09 36.69
N ALA A 14 29.73 -37.74 37.83
CA ALA A 14 30.38 -37.08 38.95
C ALA A 14 31.40 -38.03 39.60
N HIS A 15 32.60 -37.54 39.89
CA HIS A 15 33.53 -38.17 40.82
C HIS A 15 33.84 -37.21 41.95
N THR A 16 33.33 -37.59 43.12
CA THR A 16 33.69 -37.11 44.45
C THR A 16 35.09 -37.60 44.80
N ALA A 17 35.99 -36.69 45.19
CA ALA A 17 37.23 -37.04 45.87
C ALA A 17 37.36 -36.20 47.14
N ALA A 18 37.54 -36.92 48.25
CA ALA A 18 37.50 -36.44 49.61
C ALA A 18 38.72 -35.61 50.01
N GLN A 19 38.50 -34.79 51.05
CA GLN A 19 39.44 -33.93 51.72
C GLN A 19 40.55 -34.72 52.45
N THR A 20 41.80 -34.30 52.25
CA THR A 20 42.88 -34.49 53.23
C THR A 20 43.38 -33.13 53.69
N LYS A 21 43.22 -32.86 54.99
CA LYS A 21 43.77 -31.70 55.69
C LYS A 21 45.28 -31.90 55.87
N THR A 22 46.07 -30.99 55.32
CA THR A 22 47.44 -30.73 55.77
C THR A 22 47.60 -29.24 55.99
N ALA A 23 47.74 -28.86 57.26
CA ALA A 23 48.06 -27.51 57.69
C ALA A 23 49.48 -27.14 57.22
N ARG A 24 49.62 -26.02 56.52
CA ARG A 24 50.92 -25.39 56.27
C ARG A 24 50.81 -23.88 56.45
N LYS A 25 51.64 -23.39 57.39
CA LYS A 25 51.87 -22.01 57.84
C LYS A 25 51.50 -20.92 56.83
N ALA A 26 50.68 -19.99 57.30
CA ALA A 26 50.46 -18.69 56.68
C ALA A 26 51.75 -17.85 56.73
N ALA A 27 52.32 -17.57 55.55
CA ALA A 27 53.19 -16.42 55.33
C ALA A 27 52.39 -15.43 54.47
N SER A 28 51.91 -14.38 55.12
CA SER A 28 51.25 -13.24 54.50
C SER A 28 52.24 -12.53 53.58
N HIS A 29 52.02 -12.59 52.27
CA HIS A 29 52.53 -11.59 51.33
C HIS A 29 51.31 -10.87 50.76
N ARG A 30 50.83 -9.87 51.50
CA ARG A 30 49.91 -8.86 50.96
C ARG A 30 50.62 -8.14 49.82
N LYS A 31 50.23 -8.45 48.58
CA LYS A 31 50.39 -7.51 47.45
C LYS A 31 49.74 -6.19 47.89
N PRO A 32 50.38 -5.03 47.71
CA PRO A 32 49.72 -3.76 47.99
C PRO A 32 48.49 -3.68 47.08
N ALA A 33 47.32 -3.42 47.66
CA ALA A 33 46.17 -2.97 46.92
C ALA A 33 46.60 -1.70 46.18
N THR A 34 46.60 -1.75 44.85
CA THR A 34 46.74 -0.56 44.00
C THR A 34 45.64 0.39 44.45
N LYS A 35 46.01 1.50 45.11
CA LYS A 35 45.08 2.61 45.33
C LYS A 35 44.53 2.97 43.96
N GLU A 36 43.25 2.69 43.72
CA GLU A 36 42.54 3.23 42.57
C GLU A 36 42.71 4.75 42.66
N ALA A 37 43.54 5.29 41.76
CA ALA A 37 43.72 6.72 41.64
C ALA A 37 42.32 7.29 41.36
N THR A 38 41.88 8.25 42.18
CA THR A 38 40.65 8.99 41.95
C THR A 38 40.65 9.44 40.48
N PRO A 39 39.62 9.10 39.68
CA PRO A 39 39.63 9.40 38.27
C PRO A 39 39.80 10.91 38.09
N ARG A 40 40.82 11.33 37.34
CA ARG A 40 41.10 12.76 37.09
C ARG A 40 39.90 13.36 36.36
N ARG A 41 39.34 14.44 36.93
CA ARG A 41 38.20 15.16 36.37
C ARG A 41 38.65 16.54 35.93
N TRP A 42 38.22 16.97 34.75
CA TRP A 42 38.59 18.25 34.15
C TRP A 42 37.42 18.83 33.35
N PRO A 43 37.40 20.16 33.12
CA PRO A 43 36.42 20.78 32.24
C PRO A 43 36.43 20.16 30.84
N ILE A 44 35.26 19.94 30.24
CA ILE A 44 35.16 19.52 28.84
C ILE A 44 35.38 20.73 27.93
N GLU A 45 36.43 20.73 27.14
CA GLU A 45 36.75 21.82 26.20
C GLU A 45 36.10 21.61 24.84
N SER A 46 36.00 20.36 24.39
CA SER A 46 35.39 20.04 23.10
C SER A 46 34.68 18.69 23.11
N LEU A 47 33.51 18.65 22.48
CA LEU A 47 32.77 17.42 22.17
C LEU A 47 32.58 17.29 20.66
N THR A 48 32.96 16.15 20.11
CA THR A 48 32.72 15.80 18.70
C THR A 48 31.93 14.50 18.59
N VAL A 49 31.27 14.32 17.44
CA VAL A 49 30.56 13.09 17.08
C VAL A 49 31.00 12.70 15.68
N GLU A 50 31.26 11.42 15.48
CA GLU A 50 31.68 10.83 14.20
C GLU A 50 30.80 9.61 13.88
N GLY A 51 30.51 9.39 12.61
CA GLY A 51 29.73 8.25 12.13
C GLY A 51 28.21 8.46 12.06
N ASN A 52 27.71 9.61 12.52
CA ASN A 52 26.32 9.99 12.37
C ASN A 52 25.96 10.31 10.90
N ARG A 53 24.73 9.96 10.51
CA ARG A 53 24.20 10.09 9.14
C ARG A 53 22.80 10.69 9.15
N ASN A 54 21.88 10.13 9.93
CA ASN A 54 20.49 10.57 10.04
C ASN A 54 20.30 11.56 11.19
N TYR A 55 21.12 11.48 12.24
CA TYR A 55 21.06 12.38 13.40
C TYR A 55 22.13 13.46 13.32
N THR A 56 21.82 14.67 13.81
CA THR A 56 22.82 15.73 13.95
C THR A 56 23.71 15.50 15.17
N LYS A 57 24.89 16.11 15.16
CA LYS A 57 25.81 16.10 16.30
C LYS A 57 25.13 16.63 17.57
N GLU A 58 24.36 17.69 17.44
CA GLU A 58 23.68 18.37 18.55
C GLU A 58 22.61 17.46 19.17
N GLN A 59 21.83 16.75 18.34
CA GLN A 59 20.86 15.77 18.80
C GLN A 59 21.55 14.67 19.63
N ILE A 60 22.63 14.09 19.09
CA ILE A 60 23.39 13.02 19.78
C ILE A 60 23.97 13.53 21.10
N LEU A 61 24.66 14.68 21.09
CA LEU A 61 25.25 15.24 22.30
C LEU A 61 24.20 15.60 23.36
N SER A 62 23.00 16.01 22.95
CA SER A 62 21.91 16.29 23.90
C SER A 62 21.51 15.06 24.72
N ILE A 63 21.54 13.86 24.13
CA ILE A 63 21.24 12.58 24.82
C ILE A 63 22.33 12.22 25.83
N THR A 64 23.60 12.49 25.53
CA THR A 64 24.70 12.22 26.47
C THR A 64 24.52 12.99 27.79
N GLY A 65 23.85 14.15 27.74
CA GLY A 65 23.71 15.08 28.85
C GLY A 65 25.02 15.82 29.18
N LEU A 66 26.04 15.70 28.33
CA LEU A 66 27.33 16.36 28.53
C LEU A 66 27.33 17.77 27.94
N LYS A 67 27.97 18.71 28.65
CA LYS A 67 28.09 20.11 28.25
C LYS A 67 29.55 20.56 28.22
N ILE A 68 29.88 21.43 27.26
CA ILE A 68 31.18 22.12 27.23
C ILE A 68 31.29 22.98 28.51
N GLY A 69 32.48 22.99 29.11
CA GLY A 69 32.81 23.67 30.36
C GLY A 69 32.52 22.87 31.63
N GLN A 70 31.71 21.81 31.57
CA GLN A 70 31.42 21.02 32.78
C GLN A 70 32.63 20.18 33.19
N VAL A 71 32.82 19.95 34.49
CA VAL A 71 33.86 19.05 34.99
C VAL A 71 33.42 17.60 34.83
N ALA A 72 34.16 16.81 34.06
CA ALA A 72 33.85 15.40 33.76
C ALA A 72 35.10 14.52 33.83
N GLY A 73 34.90 13.23 34.00
CA GLY A 73 35.90 12.18 33.88
C GLY A 73 35.30 10.94 33.22
N LYS A 74 36.01 9.80 33.32
CA LYS A 74 35.57 8.53 32.72
C LYS A 74 34.09 8.18 33.05
N PRO A 75 33.62 8.29 34.30
CA PRO A 75 32.24 7.90 34.63
C PRO A 75 31.18 8.71 33.88
N GLU A 76 31.39 10.02 33.68
CA GLU A 76 30.44 10.88 32.96
C GLU A 76 30.40 10.57 31.47
N PHE A 77 31.55 10.34 30.83
CA PHE A 77 31.59 9.93 29.42
C PHE A 77 30.99 8.55 29.21
N GLU A 78 31.24 7.63 30.14
CA GLU A 78 30.65 6.29 30.15
C GLU A 78 29.13 6.35 30.31
N THR A 79 28.63 7.13 31.25
CA THR A 79 27.18 7.37 31.40
C THR A 79 26.58 8.00 30.13
N GLY A 80 27.30 8.93 29.49
CA GLY A 80 26.88 9.53 28.23
C GLY A 80 26.79 8.52 27.08
N ARG A 81 27.74 7.58 26.99
CA ARG A 81 27.71 6.44 26.06
C ARG A 81 26.51 5.55 26.36
N ASP A 82 26.30 5.20 27.63
CA ASP A 82 25.24 4.26 28.03
C ASP A 82 23.86 4.83 27.70
N ARG A 83 23.63 6.12 27.94
CA ARG A 83 22.39 6.81 27.50
C ARG A 83 22.17 6.70 26.00
N LEU A 84 23.21 6.85 25.19
CA LEU A 84 23.09 6.70 23.73
C LEU A 84 22.73 5.26 23.36
N VAL A 85 23.35 4.25 24.00
CA VAL A 85 23.03 2.84 23.77
C VAL A 85 21.58 2.52 24.18
N GLU A 86 21.14 3.03 25.32
CA GLU A 86 19.78 2.85 25.85
C GLU A 86 18.70 3.39 24.92
N THR A 87 19.00 4.39 24.08
CA THR A 87 18.02 4.87 23.08
C THR A 87 17.65 3.81 22.05
N GLY A 88 18.52 2.82 21.80
CA GLY A 88 18.36 1.85 20.72
C GLY A 88 18.49 2.45 19.31
N GLY A 89 18.81 3.74 19.19
CA GLY A 89 19.03 4.42 17.91
C GLY A 89 20.39 4.13 17.27
N PHE A 90 21.27 3.42 17.98
CA PHE A 90 22.64 3.13 17.56
C PHE A 90 22.97 1.65 17.77
N GLU A 91 23.52 1.00 16.76
CA GLU A 91 24.08 -0.36 16.86
C GLU A 91 25.38 -0.40 17.65
N LYS A 92 26.15 0.70 17.58
CA LYS A 92 27.43 0.81 18.26
C LYS A 92 27.66 2.23 18.73
N VAL A 93 28.12 2.37 19.98
CA VAL A 93 28.56 3.65 20.56
C VAL A 93 29.88 3.44 21.27
N GLU A 94 30.91 4.15 20.83
CA GLU A 94 32.21 4.24 21.48
C GLU A 94 32.50 5.70 21.86
N TYR A 95 33.39 5.89 22.82
CA TYR A 95 33.87 7.21 23.18
C TYR A 95 35.38 7.20 23.40
N LYS A 96 36.01 8.33 23.13
CA LYS A 96 37.41 8.61 23.46
C LYS A 96 37.48 9.97 24.14
N PHE A 97 38.34 10.11 25.13
CA PHE A 97 38.65 11.39 25.75
C PHE A 97 40.12 11.46 26.14
N GLY A 98 40.68 12.66 26.12
CA GLY A 98 42.07 12.93 26.46
C GLY A 98 42.29 14.42 26.70
N PRO A 99 43.49 14.84 27.14
CA PRO A 99 43.80 16.25 27.35
C PRO A 99 43.56 17.07 26.06
N SER A 100 43.01 18.27 26.20
CA SER A 100 42.88 19.25 25.13
C SER A 100 44.26 19.68 24.62
N LYS A 101 44.31 20.30 23.43
CA LYS A 101 45.58 20.78 22.84
C LYS A 101 46.35 21.71 23.79
N ASP A 102 45.62 22.53 24.53
CA ASP A 102 46.19 23.49 25.48
C ASP A 102 46.27 22.93 26.92
N SER A 103 45.95 21.65 27.10
CA SER A 103 45.93 20.93 28.39
C SER A 103 45.07 21.58 29.49
N SER A 104 44.17 22.48 29.12
CA SER A 104 43.25 23.19 30.03
C SER A 104 42.06 22.33 30.47
N GLY A 105 41.77 21.25 29.73
CA GLY A 105 40.65 20.36 30.01
C GLY A 105 40.66 19.10 29.13
N TYR A 106 39.50 18.48 28.96
CA TYR A 106 39.32 17.29 28.13
C TYR A 106 38.73 17.61 26.76
N ALA A 107 39.34 17.04 25.71
CA ALA A 107 38.73 16.88 24.40
C ALA A 107 38.17 15.46 24.30
N ALA A 108 36.90 15.33 23.94
CA ALA A 108 36.21 14.04 23.81
C ALA A 108 35.45 13.91 22.49
N SER A 109 35.36 12.67 22.01
CA SER A 109 34.65 12.29 20.78
C SER A 109 33.79 11.07 21.04
N PHE A 110 32.57 11.06 20.50
CA PHE A 110 31.74 9.86 20.39
C PHE A 110 31.79 9.32 18.96
N GLN A 111 32.10 8.03 18.80
CA GLN A 111 31.99 7.32 17.53
C GLN A 111 30.72 6.49 17.55
N VAL A 112 29.83 6.70 16.59
CA VAL A 112 28.52 6.01 16.52
C VAL A 112 28.34 5.25 15.22
N VAL A 113 27.60 4.15 15.29
CA VAL A 113 26.99 3.47 14.14
C VAL A 113 25.49 3.49 14.38
N GLU A 114 24.76 4.25 13.58
CA GLU A 114 23.29 4.37 13.69
C GLU A 114 22.61 3.05 13.32
N ALA A 115 21.53 2.73 14.03
CA ALA A 115 20.73 1.55 13.73
C ALA A 115 20.03 1.70 12.38
N GLY A 116 20.09 0.65 11.56
CA GLY A 116 19.46 0.64 10.25
C GLY A 116 18.89 -0.72 9.87
N PRO A 117 17.99 -0.77 8.87
CA PRO A 117 17.41 0.37 8.12
C PRO A 117 16.37 1.16 8.92
N VAL A 118 16.05 2.38 8.45
CA VAL A 118 15.02 3.27 9.02
C VAL A 118 13.74 3.26 8.18
N TYR A 119 12.59 3.38 8.83
CA TYR A 119 11.26 3.27 8.21
C TYR A 119 10.39 4.45 8.54
N THR A 120 9.49 4.81 7.61
CA THR A 120 8.51 5.88 7.82
C THR A 120 7.57 5.55 8.97
N VAL A 121 7.31 6.54 9.82
CA VAL A 121 6.38 6.41 10.96
C VAL A 121 4.96 6.75 10.53
N VAL A 122 4.00 5.91 10.92
CA VAL A 122 2.56 6.14 10.76
C VAL A 122 1.81 5.90 12.09
N PHE A 123 0.71 6.61 12.27
CA PHE A 123 -0.16 6.50 13.45
C PHE A 123 -1.51 5.95 13.01
N ASP A 124 -1.81 4.72 13.43
CA ASP A 124 -2.94 3.94 12.91
C ASP A 124 -4.09 3.90 13.92
N GLY A 125 -5.24 4.44 13.53
CA GLY A 125 -6.49 4.37 14.30
C GLY A 125 -6.49 5.16 15.61
N LEU A 126 -5.48 6.01 15.84
CA LEU A 126 -5.42 6.86 17.02
C LEU A 126 -6.35 8.05 16.87
N GLN A 127 -7.13 8.34 17.91
CA GLN A 127 -8.17 9.39 17.90
C GLN A 127 -7.62 10.81 18.06
N VAL A 128 -6.45 11.05 17.49
CA VAL A 128 -5.73 12.33 17.52
C VAL A 128 -5.02 12.53 16.17
N PRO A 129 -4.90 13.76 15.65
CA PRO A 129 -4.20 14.00 14.40
C PRO A 129 -2.72 13.58 14.46
N ALA A 130 -2.25 12.87 13.44
CA ALA A 130 -0.85 12.44 13.31
C ALA A 130 0.16 13.59 13.43
N VAL A 131 -0.21 14.80 13.00
CA VAL A 131 0.63 16.00 13.10
C VAL A 131 0.86 16.43 14.55
N GLU A 132 -0.14 16.28 15.42
CA GLU A 132 -0.01 16.59 16.85
C GLU A 132 0.90 15.58 17.55
N LEU A 133 0.72 14.28 17.27
CA LEU A 133 1.58 13.22 17.78
C LEU A 133 3.03 13.39 17.34
N SER A 134 3.25 13.69 16.06
CA SER A 134 4.59 13.95 15.53
C SER A 134 5.26 15.16 16.19
N ALA A 135 4.51 16.23 16.44
CA ALA A 135 5.03 17.41 17.11
C ALA A 135 5.35 17.12 18.59
N TRP A 136 4.50 16.36 19.28
CA TRP A 136 4.73 15.92 20.64
C TRP A 136 6.00 15.08 20.75
N LEU A 137 6.14 14.04 19.93
CA LEU A 137 7.31 13.17 19.94
C LEU A 137 8.60 13.94 19.67
N LYS A 138 8.63 14.82 18.66
CA LYS A 138 9.78 15.70 18.39
C LYS A 138 10.15 16.60 19.58
N SER A 139 9.17 16.99 20.39
CA SER A 139 9.43 17.84 21.57
C SER A 139 9.97 17.06 22.77
N LYS A 140 9.79 15.74 22.80
CA LYS A 140 10.16 14.85 23.91
C LYS A 140 11.39 14.00 23.62
N ASP A 141 11.57 13.62 22.35
CA ASP A 141 12.69 12.83 21.89
C ASP A 141 13.48 13.59 20.80
N PRO A 142 14.70 14.05 21.12
CA PRO A 142 15.59 14.68 20.15
C PRO A 142 15.94 13.80 18.95
N LEU A 143 15.85 12.46 19.06
CA LEU A 143 16.15 11.52 17.97
C LEU A 143 14.91 11.16 17.14
N PHE A 144 13.71 11.56 17.56
CA PHE A 144 12.51 11.24 16.78
C PHE A 144 12.45 12.04 15.46
N GLY A 145 12.09 11.35 14.39
CA GLY A 145 12.01 11.90 13.04
C GLY A 145 10.93 11.23 12.18
N PRO A 146 10.74 11.68 10.94
CA PRO A 146 9.78 11.07 10.02
C PRO A 146 10.14 9.61 9.66
N LYS A 147 11.41 9.22 9.83
CA LYS A 147 11.89 7.85 9.73
C LYS A 147 12.71 7.50 10.97
N ILE A 148 12.49 6.31 11.53
CA ILE A 148 13.18 5.82 12.72
C ILE A 148 13.61 4.35 12.51
N PRO A 149 14.63 3.86 13.23
CA PRO A 149 14.99 2.44 13.18
C PRO A 149 13.94 1.57 13.89
N ALA A 150 13.79 0.32 13.45
CA ALA A 150 12.80 -0.62 14.00
C ALA A 150 13.33 -1.42 15.21
N THR A 151 14.19 -0.82 16.04
CA THR A 151 14.71 -1.48 17.25
C THR A 151 13.68 -1.48 18.37
N SER A 152 13.64 -2.52 19.20
CA SER A 152 12.64 -2.62 20.28
C SER A 152 12.68 -1.44 21.24
N ALA A 153 13.88 -0.95 21.60
CA ALA A 153 14.03 0.18 22.51
C ALA A 153 13.42 1.48 21.95
N VAL A 154 13.63 1.77 20.66
CA VAL A 154 13.01 2.94 19.99
C VAL A 154 11.49 2.79 19.94
N LEU A 155 11.00 1.62 19.53
CA LEU A 155 9.55 1.38 19.41
C LEU A 155 8.83 1.43 20.78
N GLU A 156 9.46 0.90 21.83
CA GLU A 156 8.90 0.93 23.19
C GLU A 156 8.94 2.34 23.78
N HIS A 157 10.03 3.08 23.56
CA HIS A 157 10.17 4.47 23.99
C HIS A 157 9.10 5.37 23.37
N ASP A 158 8.97 5.36 22.04
CA ASP A 158 8.00 6.19 21.33
C ASP A 158 6.56 5.78 21.64
N ALA A 159 6.27 4.46 21.75
CA ALA A 159 4.96 3.99 22.15
C ALA A 159 4.55 4.53 23.53
N LYS A 160 5.50 4.57 24.49
CA LYS A 160 5.27 5.15 25.82
C LYS A 160 4.98 6.65 25.74
N LEU A 161 5.77 7.42 24.98
CA LEU A 161 5.53 8.86 24.80
C LEU A 161 4.19 9.17 24.14
N ILE A 162 3.76 8.35 23.17
CA ILE A 162 2.42 8.45 22.57
C ILE A 162 1.36 8.15 23.62
N GLN A 163 1.53 7.11 24.43
CA GLN A 163 0.58 6.78 25.50
C GLN A 163 0.44 7.94 26.50
N GLU A 164 1.55 8.56 26.92
CA GLU A 164 1.52 9.75 27.80
C GLU A 164 0.74 10.93 27.17
N PHE A 165 0.90 11.15 25.86
CA PHE A 165 0.12 12.16 25.14
C PHE A 165 -1.38 11.84 25.14
N LEU A 166 -1.74 10.59 24.87
CA LEU A 166 -3.14 10.14 24.85
C LEU A 166 -3.78 10.23 26.24
N GLU A 167 -3.04 9.88 27.29
CA GLU A 167 -3.50 10.01 28.68
C GLU A 167 -3.81 11.48 29.04
N SER A 168 -3.00 12.43 28.55
CA SER A 168 -3.28 13.88 28.71
C SER A 168 -4.59 14.34 28.04
N ARG A 169 -5.09 13.55 27.07
CA ARG A 169 -6.37 13.72 26.37
C ARG A 169 -7.48 12.83 26.91
N LYS A 170 -7.25 12.13 28.04
CA LYS A 170 -8.18 11.16 28.66
C LYS A 170 -8.47 9.95 27.76
N ILE A 171 -7.51 9.58 26.91
CA ILE A 171 -7.55 8.37 26.08
C ILE A 171 -6.59 7.36 26.73
N HIS A 172 -7.11 6.21 27.15
CA HIS A 172 -6.37 5.21 27.93
C HIS A 172 -5.97 3.97 27.10
N ASP A 173 -5.57 4.21 25.86
CA ASP A 173 -5.17 3.16 24.94
C ASP A 173 -3.73 2.71 25.22
N LYS A 174 -3.53 1.38 25.33
CA LYS A 174 -2.18 0.81 25.34
C LYS A 174 -1.60 0.87 23.94
N ILE A 175 -0.44 1.50 23.76
CA ILE A 175 0.16 1.71 22.44
C ILE A 175 1.28 0.70 22.16
N VAL A 176 1.35 0.24 20.91
CA VAL A 176 2.44 -0.60 20.40
C VAL A 176 2.94 -0.06 19.07
N GLY A 177 4.27 -0.01 18.91
CA GLY A 177 4.93 0.23 17.63
C GLY A 177 5.32 -1.10 16.99
N LYS A 178 4.99 -1.30 15.70
CA LYS A 178 5.37 -2.51 14.95
C LYS A 178 5.76 -2.20 13.51
N LEU A 179 6.78 -2.88 13.01
CA LEU A 179 7.08 -2.92 11.58
C LEU A 179 5.93 -3.62 10.86
N THR A 180 5.31 -2.93 9.91
CA THR A 180 4.09 -3.36 9.23
C THR A 180 4.30 -3.28 7.71
N PRO A 181 4.01 -4.35 6.95
CA PRO A 181 4.09 -4.31 5.49
C PRO A 181 2.95 -3.47 4.92
N THR A 182 3.25 -2.61 3.95
CA THR A 182 2.27 -1.81 3.19
C THR A 182 2.18 -2.22 1.72
N GLY A 183 3.07 -3.11 1.27
CA GLY A 183 3.12 -3.64 -0.09
C GLY A 183 4.31 -4.59 -0.25
N PRO A 184 4.54 -5.12 -1.47
CA PRO A 184 5.74 -5.88 -1.78
C PRO A 184 6.99 -5.04 -1.45
N ASP A 185 7.82 -5.53 -0.52
CA ASP A 185 9.04 -4.88 -0.05
C ASP A 185 8.89 -3.44 0.51
N GLN A 186 7.67 -3.03 0.86
CA GLN A 186 7.40 -1.73 1.48
C GLN A 186 6.96 -1.92 2.93
N PHE A 187 7.66 -1.27 3.86
CA PHE A 187 7.40 -1.36 5.29
C PHE A 187 7.33 0.02 5.93
N VAL A 188 6.47 0.14 6.93
CA VAL A 188 6.35 1.30 7.81
C VAL A 188 6.42 0.87 9.27
N ILE A 189 6.81 1.77 10.16
CA ILE A 189 6.59 1.59 11.59
C ILE A 189 5.23 2.18 11.93
N ALA A 190 4.29 1.31 12.30
CA ALA A 190 2.94 1.70 12.69
C ALA A 190 2.81 1.71 14.21
N PHE A 191 2.48 2.87 14.78
CA PHE A 191 2.04 3.01 16.16
C PHE A 191 0.53 2.97 16.23
N ARG A 192 -0.02 2.05 17.01
CA ARG A 192 -1.46 1.86 17.17
C ARG A 192 -1.83 1.34 18.54
N SER A 193 -3.12 1.41 18.86
CA SER A 193 -3.69 0.72 20.02
C SER A 193 -3.44 -0.78 19.93
N SER A 194 -3.09 -1.42 21.04
CA SER A 194 -2.94 -2.89 21.12
C SER A 194 -4.28 -3.62 21.14
N ALA A 195 -5.38 -2.90 21.29
CA ALA A 195 -6.74 -3.44 21.18
C ALA A 195 -7.01 -3.96 19.76
N PRO A 196 -8.02 -4.84 19.58
CA PRO A 196 -8.51 -5.21 18.26
C PRO A 196 -8.85 -3.97 17.41
N LEU A 197 -8.60 -4.05 16.10
CA LEU A 197 -8.91 -2.96 15.19
C LEU A 197 -10.41 -2.66 15.22
N GLN A 198 -10.75 -1.40 15.42
CA GLN A 198 -12.13 -0.94 15.35
C GLN A 198 -12.57 -0.88 13.89
N VAL A 199 -13.84 -1.20 13.64
CA VAL A 199 -14.43 -1.13 12.31
C VAL A 199 -14.83 0.29 11.94
N ILE A 200 -14.86 0.58 10.65
CA ILE A 200 -15.39 1.84 10.12
C ILE A 200 -16.92 1.78 10.22
N ALA A 201 -17.48 2.65 11.05
CA ALA A 201 -18.93 2.79 11.23
C ALA A 201 -19.51 3.82 10.25
N GLN A 202 -18.78 4.91 10.02
CA GLN A 202 -19.21 6.00 9.16
C GLN A 202 -18.01 6.65 8.49
N VAL A 203 -18.22 7.12 7.25
CA VAL A 203 -17.26 7.96 6.53
C VAL A 203 -17.91 9.28 6.18
N LYS A 204 -17.19 10.38 6.40
CA LYS A 204 -17.55 11.73 5.94
C LYS A 204 -16.47 12.29 5.05
N SER A 205 -16.84 12.99 3.99
CA SER A 205 -15.93 13.79 3.19
C SER A 205 -16.02 15.26 3.59
N GLN A 206 -14.91 15.99 3.42
CA GLN A 206 -14.89 17.44 3.50
C GLN A 206 -13.99 18.00 2.39
N GLY A 207 -14.33 19.18 1.88
CA GLY A 207 -13.56 19.85 0.83
C GLY A 207 -14.00 19.54 -0.60
N ASN A 208 -14.89 18.56 -0.78
CA ASN A 208 -15.50 18.30 -2.08
C ASN A 208 -16.49 19.41 -2.47
N LYS A 209 -16.47 19.78 -3.76
CA LYS A 209 -17.30 20.82 -4.38
C LYS A 209 -17.82 20.38 -5.73
N ALA A 210 -17.00 19.67 -6.51
CA ALA A 210 -17.37 19.15 -7.82
C ALA A 210 -18.39 18.00 -7.73
N LEU A 211 -18.31 17.20 -6.66
CA LEU A 211 -19.19 16.05 -6.43
C LEU A 211 -20.05 16.23 -5.17
N PRO A 212 -21.35 15.85 -5.20
CA PRO A 212 -22.21 15.87 -4.02
C PRO A 212 -21.71 14.92 -2.92
N ASP A 213 -21.86 15.34 -1.66
CA ASP A 213 -21.52 14.52 -0.48
C ASP A 213 -22.16 13.13 -0.54
N THR A 214 -23.43 13.06 -0.94
CA THR A 214 -24.19 11.81 -1.04
C THR A 214 -23.57 10.81 -2.01
N LYS A 215 -23.00 11.30 -3.13
CA LYS A 215 -22.35 10.43 -4.13
C LYS A 215 -21.08 9.81 -3.54
N LEU A 216 -20.27 10.61 -2.87
CA LEU A 216 -19.04 10.14 -2.22
C LEU A 216 -19.37 9.20 -1.06
N GLN A 217 -20.36 9.55 -0.25
CA GLN A 217 -20.81 8.76 0.89
C GLN A 217 -21.31 7.38 0.47
N ASN A 218 -22.19 7.30 -0.54
CA ASN A 218 -22.71 6.01 -1.03
C ASN A 218 -21.58 5.14 -1.62
N THR A 219 -20.66 5.76 -2.37
CA THR A 219 -19.54 5.05 -3.00
C THR A 219 -18.59 4.46 -1.95
N ILE A 220 -18.21 5.23 -0.93
CA ILE A 220 -17.29 4.74 0.09
C ILE A 220 -17.97 3.79 1.07
N SER A 221 -19.27 3.95 1.34
CA SER A 221 -19.99 3.07 2.28
C SER A 221 -20.10 1.63 1.78
N GLU A 222 -20.23 1.44 0.46
CA GLU A 222 -20.28 0.10 -0.16
C GLU A 222 -19.01 -0.73 0.09
N VAL A 223 -17.87 -0.06 0.30
CA VAL A 223 -16.56 -0.73 0.42
C VAL A 223 -15.89 -0.58 1.78
N ALA A 224 -16.30 0.40 2.60
CA ALA A 224 -15.63 0.71 3.85
C ALA A 224 -16.41 0.28 5.10
N TYR A 225 -17.74 0.28 5.07
CA TYR A 225 -18.53 0.06 6.29
C TYR A 225 -18.34 -1.38 6.81
N GLY A 226 -18.10 -1.50 8.11
CA GLY A 226 -17.82 -2.79 8.76
C GLY A 226 -16.39 -3.32 8.57
N PHE A 227 -15.56 -2.69 7.73
CA PHE A 227 -14.17 -3.09 7.58
C PHE A 227 -13.31 -2.57 8.74
N PRO A 228 -12.34 -3.36 9.25
CA PRO A 228 -11.36 -2.88 10.22
C PRO A 228 -10.57 -1.69 9.68
N TYR A 229 -10.49 -0.61 10.44
CA TYR A 229 -9.73 0.57 10.03
C TYR A 229 -8.22 0.37 10.23
N THR A 230 -7.47 0.66 9.18
CA THR A 230 -6.04 0.99 9.20
C THR A 230 -5.83 2.15 8.23
N GLU A 231 -4.83 3.01 8.44
CA GLU A 231 -4.62 4.14 7.54
C GLU A 231 -4.29 3.66 6.12
N SER A 232 -3.45 2.63 5.98
CA SER A 232 -3.09 2.04 4.70
C SER A 232 -4.28 1.37 3.99
N GLY A 233 -5.08 0.59 4.73
CA GLY A 233 -6.28 -0.06 4.20
C GLY A 233 -7.31 0.97 3.74
N PHE A 234 -7.56 2.00 4.56
CA PHE A 234 -8.52 3.04 4.21
C PHE A 234 -8.08 3.88 2.99
N ARG A 235 -6.79 4.21 2.88
CA ARG A 235 -6.24 4.86 1.67
C ARG A 235 -6.46 4.03 0.42
N THR A 236 -6.24 2.71 0.51
CA THR A 236 -6.50 1.79 -0.59
C THR A 236 -7.98 1.79 -1.00
N LEU A 237 -8.90 1.85 -0.04
CA LEU A 237 -10.32 1.99 -0.33
C LEU A 237 -10.62 3.30 -1.07
N LEU A 238 -10.10 4.44 -0.60
CA LEU A 238 -10.27 5.75 -1.25
C LEU A 238 -9.73 5.76 -2.69
N ASP A 239 -8.55 5.18 -2.91
CA ASP A 239 -7.92 5.11 -4.23
C ASP A 239 -8.67 4.17 -5.20
N ASN A 240 -9.29 3.11 -4.69
CA ASN A 240 -10.01 2.15 -5.52
C ASN A 240 -11.48 2.51 -5.76
N SER A 241 -12.07 3.38 -4.94
CA SER A 241 -13.47 3.81 -5.06
C SER A 241 -13.59 5.31 -5.37
N ILE A 242 -13.32 6.18 -4.40
CA ILE A 242 -13.53 7.64 -4.51
C ILE A 242 -12.71 8.26 -5.65
N ARG A 243 -11.42 7.90 -5.77
CA ARG A 243 -10.57 8.41 -6.85
C ARG A 243 -11.15 8.10 -8.22
N LYS A 244 -11.69 6.90 -8.44
CA LYS A 244 -12.32 6.53 -9.73
C LYS A 244 -13.52 7.40 -10.06
N VAL A 245 -14.34 7.75 -9.06
CA VAL A 245 -15.49 8.66 -9.26
C VAL A 245 -15.02 10.05 -9.68
N TYR A 246 -13.94 10.56 -9.08
CA TYR A 246 -13.35 11.84 -9.47
C TYR A 246 -12.69 11.78 -10.86
N GLU A 247 -11.98 10.69 -11.17
CA GLU A 247 -11.41 10.48 -12.50
C GLU A 247 -12.50 10.43 -13.58
N ALA A 248 -13.64 9.79 -13.31
CA ALA A 248 -14.80 9.82 -14.21
C ALA A 248 -15.40 11.23 -14.40
N ASN A 249 -14.99 12.23 -13.63
CA ASN A 249 -15.43 13.62 -13.74
C ASN A 249 -14.26 14.58 -14.08
N GLY A 250 -13.20 14.07 -14.72
CA GLY A 250 -12.07 14.91 -15.17
C GLY A 250 -11.12 15.37 -14.06
N ARG A 251 -11.28 14.89 -12.82
CA ARG A 251 -10.48 15.31 -11.66
C ARG A 251 -9.36 14.31 -11.36
N ILE A 252 -8.41 14.18 -12.29
CA ILE A 252 -7.33 13.18 -12.23
C ILE A 252 -6.24 13.45 -11.19
N ARG A 253 -6.18 14.67 -10.65
CA ARG A 253 -5.21 15.07 -9.62
C ARG A 253 -5.84 15.09 -8.22
N VAL A 254 -6.99 14.44 -8.03
CA VAL A 254 -7.60 14.29 -6.72
C VAL A 254 -6.63 13.67 -5.72
N SER A 255 -6.61 14.17 -4.49
CA SER A 255 -5.82 13.62 -3.40
C SER A 255 -6.58 13.65 -2.08
N PHE A 256 -6.12 12.80 -1.14
CA PHE A 256 -6.71 12.63 0.18
C PHE A 256 -5.65 12.97 1.25
N PRO A 257 -5.33 14.26 1.43
CA PRO A 257 -4.17 14.67 2.21
C PRO A 257 -4.31 14.40 3.71
N LYS A 258 -5.54 14.36 4.24
CA LYS A 258 -5.79 14.25 5.68
C LYS A 258 -6.97 13.34 5.98
N THR A 259 -6.79 12.48 6.96
CA THR A 259 -7.81 11.65 7.60
C THR A 259 -7.89 12.03 9.07
N LYS A 260 -9.12 12.12 9.59
CA LYS A 260 -9.40 12.32 11.01
C LYS A 260 -10.26 11.16 11.49
N VAL A 261 -9.86 10.54 12.60
CA VAL A 261 -10.52 9.37 13.16
C VAL A 261 -11.08 9.72 14.53
N GLU A 262 -12.36 9.47 14.74
CA GLU A 262 -13.06 9.70 16.00
C GLU A 262 -13.94 8.48 16.30
N SER A 263 -14.27 8.23 17.57
CA SER A 263 -15.36 7.30 17.89
C SER A 263 -16.67 7.82 17.28
N SER A 264 -17.48 6.91 16.74
CA SER A 264 -18.85 7.21 16.34
C SER A 264 -19.63 7.77 17.53
N LYS A 265 -20.37 8.85 17.30
CA LYS A 265 -21.29 9.45 18.29
C LYS A 265 -22.72 8.91 18.14
N ASP A 266 -22.96 8.06 17.14
CA ASP A 266 -24.24 7.40 16.96
C ASP A 266 -24.37 6.28 17.99
N SER A 267 -25.34 6.40 18.89
CA SER A 267 -25.60 5.42 19.95
C SER A 267 -25.97 4.04 19.42
N ASN A 268 -26.35 3.93 18.13
CA ASN A 268 -26.74 2.67 17.51
C ASN A 268 -25.61 2.01 16.72
N VAL A 269 -24.46 2.68 16.54
CA VAL A 269 -23.36 2.17 15.71
C VAL A 269 -22.02 2.27 16.45
N ASN A 270 -21.55 1.12 16.93
CA ASN A 270 -20.21 0.98 17.50
C ASN A 270 -19.17 0.95 16.37
N GLY A 271 -18.19 1.86 16.42
CA GLY A 271 -17.07 1.89 15.49
C GLY A 271 -16.52 3.31 15.30
N LEU A 272 -15.71 3.49 14.26
CA LEU A 272 -15.04 4.75 13.97
C LEU A 272 -15.82 5.60 12.97
N LEU A 273 -15.91 6.89 13.25
CA LEU A 273 -16.20 7.94 12.27
C LEU A 273 -14.87 8.39 11.64
N VAL A 274 -14.73 8.15 10.34
CA VAL A 274 -13.56 8.57 9.57
C VAL A 274 -13.94 9.76 8.70
N THR A 275 -13.31 10.91 8.94
CA THR A 275 -13.48 12.11 8.11
C THR A 275 -12.28 12.24 7.18
N VAL A 276 -12.51 12.17 5.87
CA VAL A 276 -11.49 12.37 4.84
C VAL A 276 -11.56 13.78 4.27
N THR A 277 -10.42 14.45 4.21
CA THR A 277 -10.28 15.71 3.46
C THR A 277 -9.98 15.38 2.01
N VAL A 278 -10.77 15.91 1.11
CA VAL A 278 -10.61 15.77 -0.34
C VAL A 278 -10.02 17.06 -0.88
N ASP A 279 -8.90 16.95 -1.58
CA ASP A 279 -8.42 17.97 -2.50
C ASP A 279 -8.75 17.49 -3.92
N GLU A 280 -9.75 18.09 -4.55
CA GLU A 280 -10.25 17.64 -5.86
C GLU A 280 -9.26 17.88 -6.99
N GLY A 281 -8.29 18.78 -6.80
CA GLY A 281 -7.42 19.25 -7.86
C GLY A 281 -8.18 19.98 -8.99
N PRO A 282 -7.45 20.41 -10.04
CA PRO A 282 -8.08 21.05 -11.19
C PRO A 282 -8.85 20.04 -12.04
N GLU A 283 -9.83 20.56 -12.77
CA GLU A 283 -10.51 19.83 -13.85
C GLU A 283 -9.60 19.71 -15.06
N PHE A 284 -9.61 18.54 -15.67
CA PHE A 284 -8.94 18.27 -16.94
C PHE A 284 -9.96 17.92 -18.00
N ASN A 285 -9.77 18.49 -19.19
CA ASN A 285 -10.58 18.17 -20.35
C ASN A 285 -9.91 17.09 -21.20
N LEU A 286 -10.70 16.32 -21.93
CA LEU A 286 -10.19 15.39 -22.93
C LEU A 286 -9.51 16.20 -24.04
N GLY A 287 -8.23 15.94 -24.26
CA GLY A 287 -7.44 16.55 -25.32
C GLY A 287 -7.57 15.76 -26.62
N THR A 288 -6.43 15.46 -27.23
CA THR A 288 -6.37 14.72 -28.49
C THR A 288 -6.67 13.24 -28.25
N VAL A 289 -7.47 12.65 -29.13
CA VAL A 289 -7.72 11.20 -29.17
C VAL A 289 -7.04 10.62 -30.40
N GLN A 290 -6.11 9.69 -30.20
CA GLN A 290 -5.45 8.97 -31.28
C GLN A 290 -5.75 7.48 -31.17
N ILE A 291 -6.04 6.83 -32.29
CA ILE A 291 -6.19 5.37 -32.37
C ILE A 291 -5.09 4.86 -33.29
N THR A 292 -4.37 3.84 -32.83
CA THR A 292 -3.23 3.23 -33.52
C THR A 292 -3.35 1.71 -33.52
N GLY A 293 -2.67 1.03 -34.45
CA GLY A 293 -2.68 -0.44 -34.54
C GLY A 293 -3.91 -1.02 -35.23
N ASN A 294 -4.80 -0.16 -35.74
CA ASN A 294 -5.86 -0.55 -36.66
C ASN A 294 -5.33 -0.68 -38.09
N HIS A 295 -5.64 -1.78 -38.75
CA HIS A 295 -5.26 -2.07 -40.14
C HIS A 295 -6.48 -2.40 -41.00
N ALA A 296 -7.48 -3.07 -40.40
CA ALA A 296 -8.69 -3.50 -41.09
C ALA A 296 -9.76 -2.42 -41.19
N VAL A 297 -9.78 -1.46 -40.26
CA VAL A 297 -10.80 -0.41 -40.20
C VAL A 297 -10.13 0.97 -40.21
N ASN A 298 -10.73 1.92 -40.91
CA ASN A 298 -10.23 3.30 -40.93
C ASN A 298 -10.33 3.93 -39.54
N THR A 299 -9.24 4.58 -39.11
CA THR A 299 -9.15 5.33 -37.85
C THR A 299 -10.30 6.33 -37.68
N ALA A 300 -10.70 7.05 -38.72
CA ALA A 300 -11.78 8.04 -38.64
C ALA A 300 -13.14 7.41 -38.26
N ASP A 301 -13.40 6.19 -38.71
CA ASP A 301 -14.63 5.47 -38.37
C ASP A 301 -14.57 4.95 -36.93
N LEU A 302 -13.40 4.47 -36.49
CA LEU A 302 -13.20 4.03 -35.11
C LEU A 302 -13.35 5.18 -34.11
N VAL A 303 -12.85 6.38 -34.44
CA VAL A 303 -13.05 7.57 -33.62
C VAL A 303 -14.54 7.91 -33.48
N LYS A 304 -15.30 7.83 -34.57
CA LYS A 304 -16.77 8.04 -34.54
C LYS A 304 -17.48 6.98 -33.69
N VAL A 305 -17.11 5.70 -33.82
CA VAL A 305 -17.67 4.60 -33.01
C VAL A 305 -17.36 4.79 -31.52
N GLY A 306 -16.14 5.26 -31.22
CA GLY A 306 -15.72 5.57 -29.86
C GLY A 306 -16.53 6.71 -29.24
N ALA A 307 -17.12 7.60 -30.04
CA ALA A 307 -17.93 8.74 -29.58
C ALA A 307 -17.22 9.58 -28.50
N PHE A 308 -15.90 9.70 -28.62
CA PHE A 308 -15.09 10.49 -27.70
C PHE A 308 -15.39 11.98 -27.87
N LYS A 309 -15.32 12.74 -26.77
CA LYS A 309 -15.68 14.17 -26.74
C LYS A 309 -14.49 15.07 -26.35
N PRO A 310 -13.51 15.29 -27.26
CA PRO A 310 -12.45 16.26 -27.03
C PRO A 310 -13.03 17.63 -26.65
N GLY A 311 -12.43 18.28 -25.65
CA GLY A 311 -12.85 19.58 -25.12
C GLY A 311 -13.79 19.51 -23.91
N GLU A 312 -14.48 18.39 -23.68
CA GLU A 312 -15.28 18.14 -22.48
C GLU A 312 -14.42 17.55 -21.34
N ALA A 313 -14.96 17.44 -20.13
CA ALA A 313 -14.26 16.83 -19.00
C ALA A 313 -13.74 15.43 -19.36
N ALA A 314 -12.49 15.13 -18.97
CA ALA A 314 -11.84 13.85 -19.25
C ALA A 314 -12.47 12.73 -18.41
N ASN A 315 -13.58 12.16 -18.89
CA ASN A 315 -14.29 11.06 -18.24
C ASN A 315 -13.72 9.70 -18.70
N PHE A 316 -12.98 9.03 -17.82
CA PHE A 316 -12.36 7.73 -18.15
C PHE A 316 -13.36 6.57 -18.24
N GLU A 317 -14.54 6.69 -17.63
CA GLU A 317 -15.63 5.73 -17.80
C GLU A 317 -16.12 5.80 -19.26
N GLU A 318 -16.46 7.01 -19.73
CA GLU A 318 -16.90 7.23 -21.12
C GLU A 318 -15.83 6.83 -22.15
N ILE A 319 -14.55 7.08 -21.85
CA ILE A 319 -13.43 6.63 -22.70
C ILE A 319 -13.37 5.10 -22.75
N SER A 320 -13.51 4.42 -21.60
CA SER A 320 -13.52 2.95 -21.54
C SER A 320 -14.70 2.38 -22.34
N GLU A 321 -15.90 2.93 -22.16
CA GLU A 321 -17.07 2.55 -22.94
C GLU A 321 -16.88 2.80 -24.45
N GLY A 322 -16.21 3.90 -24.82
CA GLY A 322 -15.85 4.19 -26.22
C GLY A 322 -14.94 3.12 -26.82
N VAL A 323 -13.95 2.67 -26.06
CA VAL A 323 -13.08 1.56 -26.44
C VAL A 323 -13.85 0.24 -26.53
N ASP A 324 -14.80 -0.01 -25.63
CA ASP A 324 -15.68 -1.19 -25.70
C ASP A 324 -16.59 -1.16 -26.94
N ARG A 325 -17.12 0.02 -27.32
CA ARG A 325 -17.85 0.18 -28.59
C ARG A 325 -16.97 -0.15 -29.80
N ILE A 326 -15.71 0.29 -29.79
CA ILE A 326 -14.73 -0.03 -30.85
C ILE A 326 -14.48 -1.54 -30.91
N LYS A 327 -14.19 -2.19 -29.78
CA LYS A 327 -13.98 -3.65 -29.72
C LYS A 327 -15.22 -4.40 -30.19
N LYS A 328 -16.42 -3.97 -29.79
CA LYS A 328 -17.68 -4.57 -30.23
C LYS A 328 -17.90 -4.42 -31.74
N ARG A 329 -17.51 -3.28 -32.33
CA ARG A 329 -17.54 -3.09 -33.78
C ARG A 329 -16.63 -4.09 -34.50
N LEU A 330 -15.42 -4.29 -34.00
CA LEU A 330 -14.46 -5.26 -34.52
C LEU A 330 -14.94 -6.71 -34.35
N TYR A 331 -15.52 -7.03 -33.18
CA TYR A 331 -16.09 -8.34 -32.89
C TYR A 331 -17.18 -8.73 -33.91
N ARG A 332 -18.02 -7.77 -34.33
CA ARG A 332 -19.03 -7.96 -35.39
C ARG A 332 -18.44 -8.16 -36.79
N GLN A 333 -17.15 -7.84 -36.97
CA GLN A 333 -16.42 -7.96 -38.23
C GLN A 333 -15.48 -9.18 -38.25
N GLY A 334 -15.55 -10.08 -37.27
CA GLY A 334 -14.73 -11.30 -37.22
C GLY A 334 -13.49 -11.18 -36.35
N TYR A 335 -13.18 -10.02 -35.79
CA TYR A 335 -12.01 -9.83 -34.93
C TYR A 335 -12.33 -10.22 -33.48
N MET A 336 -12.47 -11.53 -33.25
CA MET A 336 -12.90 -12.10 -31.96
C MET A 336 -11.88 -11.96 -30.83
N ARG A 337 -10.63 -11.64 -31.18
CA ARG A 337 -9.51 -11.49 -30.25
C ARG A 337 -9.03 -10.04 -30.19
N ALA A 338 -9.88 -9.10 -30.62
CA ALA A 338 -9.56 -7.69 -30.56
C ALA A 338 -9.35 -7.24 -29.11
N ASP A 339 -8.21 -6.61 -28.85
CA ASP A 339 -7.84 -6.02 -27.57
C ASP A 339 -7.42 -4.56 -27.76
N ALA A 340 -7.53 -3.76 -26.71
CA ALA A 340 -7.15 -2.36 -26.76
C ALA A 340 -6.55 -1.89 -25.43
N LYS A 341 -5.43 -1.18 -25.52
CA LYS A 341 -4.79 -0.51 -24.39
C LYS A 341 -4.92 0.99 -24.52
N VAL A 342 -5.34 1.66 -23.44
CA VAL A 342 -5.45 3.12 -23.39
C VAL A 342 -4.24 3.68 -22.67
N GLU A 343 -3.45 4.47 -23.37
CA GLU A 343 -2.37 5.26 -22.79
C GLU A 343 -2.84 6.70 -22.59
N ARG A 344 -2.54 7.26 -21.43
CA ARG A 344 -2.96 8.61 -21.02
C ARG A 344 -1.73 9.51 -20.96
N LYS A 345 -1.80 10.68 -21.58
CA LYS A 345 -0.80 11.74 -21.43
C LYS A 345 -1.46 12.93 -20.75
N ILE A 346 -1.08 13.13 -19.49
CA ILE A 346 -1.58 14.23 -18.67
C ILE A 346 -0.75 15.47 -18.93
N ASN A 347 -1.39 16.56 -19.32
CA ASN A 347 -0.77 17.85 -19.54
C ASN A 347 -1.24 18.84 -18.46
N ASP A 348 -0.48 19.02 -17.38
CA ASP A 348 -0.89 19.83 -16.22
C ASP A 348 -1.08 21.34 -16.54
N LYS A 349 -0.29 21.90 -17.46
CA LYS A 349 -0.38 23.32 -17.87
C LYS A 349 -1.67 23.64 -18.65
N PRO A 350 -1.95 22.97 -19.79
CA PRO A 350 -3.20 23.20 -20.52
C PRO A 350 -4.40 22.52 -19.86
N ARG A 351 -4.18 21.71 -18.80
CA ARG A 351 -5.21 20.90 -18.11
C ARG A 351 -5.99 20.02 -19.08
N THR A 352 -5.24 19.29 -19.90
CA THR A 352 -5.81 18.31 -20.83
C THR A 352 -5.24 16.93 -20.58
N VAL A 353 -6.03 15.91 -20.92
CA VAL A 353 -5.56 14.53 -21.01
C VAL A 353 -5.68 14.10 -22.46
N ASP A 354 -4.55 13.91 -23.13
CA ASP A 354 -4.54 13.24 -24.43
C ASP A 354 -4.60 11.73 -24.23
N ILE A 355 -5.29 11.02 -25.10
CA ILE A 355 -5.37 9.56 -25.06
C ILE A 355 -4.86 8.94 -26.36
N VAL A 356 -4.13 7.84 -26.22
CA VAL A 356 -3.73 6.98 -27.32
C VAL A 356 -4.33 5.60 -27.08
N VAL A 357 -5.28 5.21 -27.92
CA VAL A 357 -5.84 3.87 -27.95
C VAL A 357 -4.95 3.01 -28.86
N ARG A 358 -4.18 2.11 -28.26
CA ARG A 358 -3.41 1.09 -28.97
C ARG A 358 -4.29 -0.13 -29.18
N LEU A 359 -4.80 -0.27 -30.38
CA LEU A 359 -5.65 -1.37 -30.79
C LEU A 359 -4.78 -2.52 -31.30
N ASN A 360 -5.13 -3.73 -30.89
CA ASN A 360 -4.69 -4.96 -31.53
C ASN A 360 -5.94 -5.65 -32.06
N GLU A 361 -6.14 -5.62 -33.38
CA GLU A 361 -7.33 -6.23 -34.00
C GLU A 361 -7.31 -7.76 -33.86
N GLY A 362 -6.12 -8.37 -33.78
CA GLY A 362 -5.96 -9.81 -33.84
C GLY A 362 -6.35 -10.40 -35.21
N PRO A 363 -6.41 -11.73 -35.34
CA PRO A 363 -6.82 -12.37 -36.59
C PRO A 363 -8.32 -12.19 -36.84
N GLN A 364 -8.69 -12.03 -38.11
CA GLN A 364 -10.08 -12.10 -38.54
C GLN A 364 -10.52 -13.56 -38.65
N PHE A 365 -11.62 -13.89 -37.97
CA PHE A 365 -12.30 -15.17 -38.04
C PHE A 365 -13.44 -15.14 -39.04
N SER A 366 -13.64 -16.27 -39.71
CA SER A 366 -14.73 -16.49 -40.65
C SER A 366 -15.75 -17.46 -40.06
N PHE A 367 -17.01 -17.34 -40.48
CA PHE A 367 -18.03 -18.29 -40.13
C PHE A 367 -17.74 -19.63 -40.82
N GLY A 368 -17.75 -20.72 -40.06
CA GLY A 368 -17.58 -22.09 -40.52
C GLY A 368 -18.93 -22.70 -40.85
N THR A 369 -19.46 -23.48 -39.92
CA THR A 369 -20.69 -24.25 -40.09
C THR A 369 -21.77 -23.89 -39.05
N LEU A 370 -23.02 -24.18 -39.39
CA LEU A 370 -24.17 -24.11 -38.48
C LEU A 370 -24.64 -25.52 -38.14
N SER A 371 -24.69 -25.84 -36.85
CA SER A 371 -25.38 -27.01 -36.29
C SER A 371 -26.63 -26.56 -35.54
N ILE A 372 -27.71 -27.32 -35.64
CA ILE A 372 -28.98 -27.03 -34.95
C ILE A 372 -29.36 -28.29 -34.18
N GLU A 373 -29.73 -28.11 -32.92
CA GLU A 373 -30.08 -29.19 -32.01
C GLU A 373 -31.44 -28.92 -31.35
N GLY A 374 -32.24 -29.97 -31.18
CA GLY A 374 -33.51 -29.92 -30.44
C GLY A 374 -34.73 -29.46 -31.23
N LEU A 375 -34.61 -29.30 -32.56
CA LEU A 375 -35.75 -29.14 -33.48
C LEU A 375 -35.99 -30.43 -34.29
N ASN A 376 -37.20 -30.57 -34.83
CA ASN A 376 -37.49 -31.58 -35.85
C ASN A 376 -36.93 -31.16 -37.22
N LEU A 377 -36.98 -32.06 -38.22
CA LEU A 377 -36.44 -31.80 -39.57
C LEU A 377 -37.01 -30.54 -40.23
N ASP A 378 -38.31 -30.29 -40.07
CA ASP A 378 -38.97 -29.11 -40.64
C ASP A 378 -38.53 -27.82 -39.94
N GLY A 379 -38.39 -27.85 -38.61
CA GLY A 379 -37.90 -26.73 -37.81
C GLY A 379 -36.44 -26.40 -38.09
N GLU A 380 -35.58 -27.41 -38.23
CA GLU A 380 -34.19 -27.22 -38.66
C GLU A 380 -34.11 -26.58 -40.05
N ALA A 381 -34.92 -27.05 -41.01
CA ALA A 381 -34.96 -26.49 -42.35
C ALA A 381 -35.42 -25.02 -42.36
N ALA A 382 -36.43 -24.69 -41.53
CA ALA A 382 -36.90 -23.32 -41.35
C ALA A 382 -35.80 -22.42 -40.77
N VAL A 383 -35.11 -22.85 -39.70
CA VAL A 383 -34.00 -22.11 -39.10
C VAL A 383 -32.85 -21.91 -40.11
N LYS A 384 -32.44 -22.97 -40.82
CA LYS A 384 -31.37 -22.88 -41.85
C LYS A 384 -31.73 -21.89 -42.95
N LYS A 385 -33.00 -21.79 -43.35
CA LYS A 385 -33.47 -20.84 -44.36
C LYS A 385 -33.41 -19.38 -43.88
N LEU A 386 -33.61 -19.15 -42.58
CA LEU A 386 -33.56 -17.81 -41.97
C LEU A 386 -32.13 -17.38 -41.60
N TRP A 387 -31.22 -18.33 -41.42
CA TRP A 387 -29.83 -18.06 -41.08
C TRP A 387 -29.10 -17.35 -42.23
N ALA A 388 -28.58 -16.15 -41.96
CA ALA A 388 -28.02 -15.26 -42.97
C ALA A 388 -26.48 -15.32 -43.08
N LEU A 389 -25.77 -15.78 -42.04
CA LEU A 389 -24.31 -15.90 -42.11
C LEU A 389 -23.91 -17.04 -43.04
N LYS A 390 -23.05 -16.73 -44.02
CA LYS A 390 -22.56 -17.67 -45.03
C LYS A 390 -21.15 -18.15 -44.70
N PRO A 391 -20.83 -19.45 -44.89
CA PRO A 391 -19.49 -19.97 -44.66
C PRO A 391 -18.41 -19.15 -45.39
N GLY A 392 -17.26 -18.97 -44.74
CA GLY A 392 -16.12 -18.20 -45.25
C GLY A 392 -16.30 -16.67 -45.23
N LYS A 393 -17.47 -16.13 -44.83
CA LYS A 393 -17.64 -14.70 -44.56
C LYS A 393 -17.15 -14.34 -43.16
N PRO A 394 -16.73 -13.09 -42.90
CA PRO A 394 -16.34 -12.67 -41.56
C PRO A 394 -17.41 -13.01 -40.52
N TYR A 395 -16.99 -13.62 -39.42
CA TYR A 395 -17.89 -14.07 -38.37
C TYR A 395 -18.41 -12.87 -37.57
N ASN A 396 -19.72 -12.68 -37.50
CA ASN A 396 -20.31 -11.68 -36.61
C ASN A 396 -20.64 -12.34 -35.27
N GLY A 397 -19.84 -12.08 -34.25
CA GLY A 397 -20.01 -12.75 -32.96
C GLY A 397 -21.25 -12.35 -32.17
N ASP A 398 -21.95 -11.26 -32.51
CA ASP A 398 -23.24 -10.88 -31.91
C ASP A 398 -24.43 -11.59 -32.60
N TYR A 399 -24.22 -12.11 -33.82
CA TYR A 399 -25.30 -12.57 -34.67
C TYR A 399 -26.06 -13.81 -34.15
N PRO A 400 -25.40 -14.86 -33.63
CA PRO A 400 -26.12 -16.05 -33.15
C PRO A 400 -27.14 -15.75 -32.05
N ASP A 401 -26.75 -14.99 -31.03
CA ASP A 401 -27.65 -14.62 -29.93
C ASP A 401 -28.77 -13.68 -30.41
N TYR A 402 -28.43 -12.71 -31.27
CA TYR A 402 -29.43 -11.84 -31.90
C TYR A 402 -30.46 -12.64 -32.71
N PHE A 403 -30.00 -13.64 -33.47
CA PHE A 403 -30.85 -14.51 -34.28
C PHE A 403 -31.81 -15.31 -33.39
N LEU A 404 -31.32 -15.92 -32.31
CA LEU A 404 -32.17 -16.67 -31.36
C LEU A 404 -33.19 -15.79 -30.66
N GLN A 405 -32.80 -14.58 -30.26
CA GLN A 405 -33.72 -13.61 -29.66
C GLN A 405 -34.86 -13.29 -30.63
N ARG A 406 -34.53 -13.03 -31.91
CA ARG A 406 -35.53 -12.73 -32.94
C ARG A 406 -36.47 -13.90 -33.21
N ILE A 407 -35.96 -15.12 -33.28
CA ILE A 407 -36.79 -16.33 -33.46
C ILE A 407 -37.81 -16.47 -32.32
N LYS A 408 -37.41 -16.13 -31.09
CA LYS A 408 -38.28 -16.15 -29.91
C LYS A 408 -39.33 -15.03 -29.96
N GLU A 409 -38.94 -13.81 -30.34
CA GLU A 409 -39.84 -12.66 -30.46
C GLU A 409 -40.87 -12.84 -31.59
N ASP A 410 -40.47 -13.43 -32.71
CA ASP A 410 -41.34 -13.69 -33.87
C ASP A 410 -42.29 -14.88 -33.62
N GLY A 411 -42.15 -15.60 -32.50
CA GLY A 411 -43.03 -16.72 -32.13
C GLY A 411 -43.00 -17.89 -33.11
N LEU A 412 -41.86 -18.10 -33.78
CA LEU A 412 -41.77 -19.01 -34.93
C LEU A 412 -42.02 -20.49 -34.57
N PHE A 413 -41.78 -20.89 -33.32
CA PHE A 413 -42.00 -22.25 -32.84
C PHE A 413 -42.76 -22.24 -31.52
N GLU A 414 -43.73 -23.16 -31.40
CA GLU A 414 -44.51 -23.35 -30.18
C GLU A 414 -43.70 -24.08 -29.11
N ASN A 415 -43.95 -23.76 -27.83
CA ASN A 415 -43.34 -24.41 -26.66
C ASN A 415 -41.80 -24.30 -26.55
N LEU A 416 -41.21 -23.25 -27.10
CA LEU A 416 -39.79 -22.94 -26.87
C LEU A 416 -39.53 -22.47 -25.43
N HIS A 417 -38.95 -23.35 -24.60
CA HIS A 417 -38.61 -23.02 -23.22
C HIS A 417 -37.27 -22.30 -23.15
N GLN A 418 -36.24 -22.84 -23.81
CA GLN A 418 -34.89 -22.28 -23.75
C GLN A 418 -34.18 -22.34 -25.11
N THR A 419 -33.46 -21.25 -25.44
CA THR A 419 -32.55 -21.20 -26.60
C THR A 419 -31.17 -20.77 -26.17
N LYS A 420 -30.14 -21.33 -26.83
CA LYS A 420 -28.74 -20.97 -26.58
C LYS A 420 -27.89 -21.09 -27.83
N ALA A 421 -26.98 -20.15 -28.03
CA ALA A 421 -25.91 -20.27 -29.02
C ALA A 421 -24.63 -20.78 -28.36
N GLY A 422 -24.04 -21.82 -28.95
CA GLY A 422 -22.70 -22.31 -28.67
C GLY A 422 -21.76 -21.95 -29.82
N VAL A 423 -20.51 -21.66 -29.50
CA VAL A 423 -19.50 -21.27 -30.49
C VAL A 423 -18.24 -22.10 -30.28
N LYS A 424 -17.76 -22.74 -31.34
CA LYS A 424 -16.48 -23.47 -31.37
C LYS A 424 -15.53 -22.77 -32.33
N VAL A 425 -14.41 -22.29 -31.80
CA VAL A 425 -13.39 -21.58 -32.57
C VAL A 425 -12.28 -22.56 -32.96
N ASN A 426 -11.95 -22.63 -34.25
CA ASN A 426 -10.75 -23.28 -34.75
C ASN A 426 -9.66 -22.21 -34.96
N GLU A 427 -8.65 -22.20 -34.11
CA GLU A 427 -7.58 -21.19 -34.13
C GLU A 427 -6.64 -21.35 -35.34
N GLU A 428 -6.48 -22.56 -35.87
CA GLU A 428 -5.62 -22.83 -37.04
C GLU A 428 -6.27 -22.35 -38.33
N THR A 429 -7.53 -22.73 -38.56
CA THR A 429 -8.27 -22.36 -39.78
C THR A 429 -8.94 -20.99 -39.67
N ARG A 430 -8.99 -20.42 -38.45
CA ARG A 430 -9.73 -19.19 -38.12
C ARG A 430 -11.21 -19.28 -38.52
N ALA A 431 -11.76 -20.48 -38.43
CA ALA A 431 -13.17 -20.75 -38.67
C ALA A 431 -13.93 -20.83 -37.34
N VAL A 432 -15.19 -20.43 -37.37
CA VAL A 432 -16.06 -20.41 -36.20
C VAL A 432 -17.33 -21.19 -36.50
N ASP A 433 -17.47 -22.34 -35.87
CA ASP A 433 -18.67 -23.17 -35.95
C ASP A 433 -19.66 -22.74 -34.87
N VAL A 434 -20.93 -22.64 -35.27
CA VAL A 434 -22.03 -22.23 -34.39
C VAL A 434 -22.97 -23.41 -34.18
N THR A 435 -23.35 -23.66 -32.93
CA THR A 435 -24.40 -24.60 -32.56
C THR A 435 -25.56 -23.82 -31.96
N LEU A 436 -26.76 -23.94 -32.54
CA LEU A 436 -27.99 -23.39 -31.96
C LEU A 436 -28.76 -24.51 -31.27
N GLN A 437 -29.04 -24.34 -29.98
CA GLN A 437 -29.78 -25.31 -29.18
C GLN A 437 -31.17 -24.75 -28.87
N PHE A 438 -32.19 -25.58 -29.12
CA PHE A 438 -33.60 -25.31 -28.87
C PHE A 438 -34.11 -26.38 -27.90
N GLN A 439 -34.75 -25.98 -26.80
CA GLN A 439 -35.24 -26.89 -25.75
C GLN A 439 -36.68 -26.57 -25.35
#